data_AF-A0A0Q5HPT6-F1
#
_entry.id   AF-A0A0Q5HPT6-F1
#
_cell.length_a   1.000
_cell.length_b   1.000
_cell.length_c   1.000
_cell.angle_alpha   90.00
_cell.angle_beta   90.00
_cell.angle_gamma   90.00
#
_symmetry.space_group_name_H-M   'P 1'
#
loop_
_entity.id
_entity.type
_entity.pdbx_description
1 polymer ?
#
loop_
_entity_poly.entity_id
_entity_poly.type
_entity_poly.pdbx_seq_one_letter_code
_entity_poly.pdbx_strand_id
1 'polypeptide(L)'
;MRWLLSLWFLPIGFLVLWLTLASNDWSLGLHFFSRDMYDTVFGVYANVLGVAPETLPPLVVRALILDSLIVLALYALRRRKAILAFLRERYSSRNSVSLDSLSKAP
;
A
#
# COMPACT_ATOMS: atom_id res chain seq x y z
N MET A 1 -2.60 -17.59 -4.17
CA MET A 1 -1.96 -16.40 -3.56
C MET A 1 -2.65 -15.07 -3.88
N ARG A 2 -3.32 -14.91 -5.04
CA ARG A 2 -4.05 -13.67 -5.38
C ARG A 2 -5.14 -13.35 -4.34
N TRP A 3 -5.89 -14.35 -3.90
CA TRP A 3 -6.90 -14.23 -2.84
C TRP A 3 -6.34 -13.75 -1.51
N LEU A 4 -5.18 -14.27 -1.09
CA LEU A 4 -4.53 -13.85 0.16
C LEU A 4 -4.16 -12.36 0.13
N LEU A 5 -3.65 -11.87 -1.00
CA LEU A 5 -3.33 -10.45 -1.19
C LEU A 5 -4.60 -9.60 -1.24
N SER A 6 -5.62 -10.00 -2.00
CA SER A 6 -6.88 -9.25 -2.07
C SER A 6 -7.59 -9.18 -0.72
N LEU A 7 -7.63 -10.28 0.04
CA LEU A 7 -8.20 -10.34 1.39
C LEU A 7 -7.41 -9.47 2.37
N TRP A 8 -6.11 -9.27 2.14
CA TRP A 8 -5.25 -8.44 2.99
C TRP A 8 -5.32 -6.96 2.62
N PHE A 9 -5.33 -6.63 1.32
CA PHE A 9 -5.42 -5.25 0.83
C PHE A 9 -6.78 -4.63 1.09
N LEU A 10 -7.85 -5.42 1.14
CA LEU A 10 -9.20 -4.92 1.38
C LEU A 10 -9.35 -4.23 2.76
N PRO A 11 -9.02 -4.85 3.91
CA PRO A 11 -9.11 -4.21 5.22
C PRO A 11 -8.10 -3.07 5.38
N ILE A 12 -6.88 -3.21 4.85
CA ILE A 12 -5.87 -2.15 4.86
C ILE A 12 -6.37 -0.92 4.09
N GLY A 13 -6.88 -1.14 2.87
CA GLY A 13 -7.41 -0.08 2.01
C GLY A 13 -8.62 0.60 2.65
N PHE A 14 -9.50 -0.17 3.28
CA PHE A 14 -10.63 0.40 4.04
C PHE A 14 -10.15 1.27 5.21
N LEU A 15 -9.15 0.82 5.99
CA LEU A 15 -8.58 1.62 7.08
C LEU A 15 -7.93 2.91 6.58
N VAL A 16 -7.12 2.84 5.52
CA VAL A 16 -6.48 4.02 4.93
C VAL A 16 -7.53 4.98 4.36
N LEU A 17 -8.55 4.46 3.69
CA LEU A 17 -9.65 5.25 3.18
C LEU A 17 -10.37 5.96 4.31
N TRP A 18 -10.77 5.22 5.35
CA TRP A 18 -11.43 5.80 6.52
C TRP A 18 -10.55 6.86 7.19
N LEU A 19 -9.27 6.56 7.43
CA LEU A 19 -8.32 7.48 8.06
C LEU A 19 -8.18 8.78 7.28
N THR A 20 -8.07 8.69 5.95
CA THR A 20 -7.92 9.87 5.08
C THR A 20 -9.21 10.67 4.99
N LEU A 21 -10.37 10.02 4.80
CA LEU A 21 -11.68 10.69 4.77
C LEU A 21 -11.95 11.41 6.09
N ALA A 22 -11.80 10.72 7.22
CA ALA A 22 -12.09 11.28 8.53
C ALA A 22 -11.11 12.38 8.93
N SER A 23 -9.83 12.27 8.53
CA SER A 23 -8.86 13.35 8.71
C SER A 23 -9.18 14.60 7.87
N ASN A 24 -9.75 14.44 6.68
CA ASN A 24 -10.10 15.56 5.79
C ASN A 24 -11.54 16.09 6.02
N ASP A 25 -12.21 15.59 7.07
CA ASP A 25 -13.60 15.90 7.41
C ASP A 25 -14.60 15.63 6.26
N TRP A 26 -14.29 14.63 5.43
CA TRP A 26 -15.20 14.11 4.41
C TRP A 26 -16.19 13.15 5.03
N SER A 27 -17.09 13.71 5.83
CA SER A 27 -18.11 12.95 6.55
C SER A 27 -19.09 12.23 5.62
N LEU A 28 -19.27 12.68 4.37
CA LEU A 28 -20.24 12.11 3.41
C LEU A 28 -21.66 11.97 3.98
N GLY A 29 -22.00 12.75 5.02
CA GLY A 29 -23.27 12.63 5.78
C GLY A 29 -23.32 11.49 6.81
N LEU A 30 -22.23 10.76 7.01
CA LEU A 30 -22.10 9.68 7.98
C LEU A 30 -21.16 10.10 9.12
N HIS A 31 -21.62 9.98 10.36
CA HIS A 31 -20.83 10.32 11.54
C HIS A 31 -19.54 9.47 11.66
N PHE A 32 -19.52 8.28 11.06
CA PHE A 32 -18.34 7.43 11.07
C PHE A 32 -17.12 8.04 10.36
N PHE A 33 -17.33 8.85 9.31
CA PHE A 33 -16.26 9.52 8.57
C PHE A 33 -16.03 10.96 9.02
N SER A 34 -16.61 11.38 10.16
CA SER A 34 -16.40 12.74 10.67
C SER A 34 -15.07 12.87 11.40
N ARG A 35 -14.60 14.12 11.50
CA ARG A 35 -13.45 14.45 12.34
C ARG A 35 -13.67 14.12 13.82
N ASP A 36 -14.89 14.29 14.33
CA ASP A 36 -15.23 14.01 15.73
C ASP A 36 -15.03 12.52 16.09
N MET A 37 -15.47 11.62 15.22
CA MET A 37 -15.28 10.18 15.44
C MET A 37 -13.79 9.82 15.40
N TYR A 38 -13.04 10.41 14.45
CA TYR A 38 -11.60 10.25 14.38
C TYR A 38 -10.90 10.67 15.68
N ASP A 39 -11.17 11.89 16.16
CA ASP A 39 -10.56 12.41 17.37
C ASP A 39 -10.97 11.61 18.61
N THR A 40 -12.22 11.11 18.66
CA THR A 40 -12.70 10.22 19.73
C THR A 40 -11.95 8.90 19.76
N VAL A 41 -11.83 8.23 18.60
CA VAL A 41 -11.14 6.94 18.48
C VAL A 41 -9.66 7.10 18.87
N PHE A 42 -8.97 8.11 18.32
CA PHE A 42 -7.58 8.36 18.65
C PHE A 42 -7.40 8.81 20.10
N GLY A 43 -8.33 9.56 20.67
CA GLY A 43 -8.32 9.94 22.09
C GLY A 43 -8.42 8.73 23.02
N VAL A 44 -9.29 7.77 22.72
CA VAL A 44 -9.41 6.52 23.50
C VAL A 44 -8.13 5.70 23.40
N TYR A 45 -7.59 5.49 22.19
CA TYR A 45 -6.33 4.75 22.02
C TYR A 45 -5.14 5.45 22.69
N ALA A 46 -5.08 6.78 22.60
CA ALA A 46 -4.03 7.59 23.21
C ALA A 46 -4.03 7.46 24.74
N ASN A 47 -5.23 7.49 25.34
CA ASN A 47 -5.42 7.27 26.76
C ASN A 47 -4.95 5.88 27.20
N VAL A 48 -5.34 4.84 26.44
CA VAL A 48 -4.93 3.45 26.72
C VAL A 48 -3.42 3.25 26.58
N LEU A 49 -2.79 3.87 25.58
CA LEU A 49 -1.34 3.79 25.37
C LEU A 49 -0.52 4.75 26.24
N GLY A 50 -1.15 5.72 26.90
CA GLY A 50 -0.45 6.77 27.65
C GLY A 50 0.37 7.73 26.77
N VAL A 51 -0.04 7.93 25.51
CA VAL A 51 0.65 8.81 24.54
C VAL A 51 -0.25 9.98 24.13
N ALA A 52 0.33 11.03 23.54
CA ALA A 52 -0.47 12.13 23.02
C ALA A 52 -1.24 11.70 21.76
N PRO A 53 -2.53 12.06 21.62
CA PRO A 53 -3.37 11.64 20.50
C PRO A 53 -2.86 12.13 19.14
N GLU A 54 -2.22 13.29 19.07
CA GLU A 54 -1.56 13.79 17.85
C GLU A 54 -0.42 12.89 17.34
N THR A 55 0.17 12.05 18.19
CA THR A 55 1.28 11.16 17.80
C THR A 55 0.81 9.85 17.19
N LEU A 56 -0.44 9.43 17.44
CA LEU A 56 -0.96 8.15 16.99
C LEU A 56 -1.20 8.08 15.48
N PRO A 57 -1.87 9.05 14.83
CA PRO A 57 -2.09 8.97 13.39
C PRO A 57 -0.82 8.77 12.56
N PRO A 58 0.27 9.54 12.75
CA PRO A 58 1.49 9.31 11.99
C PRO A 58 2.16 7.97 12.32
N LEU A 59 2.02 7.45 13.55
CA LEU A 59 2.49 6.11 13.92
C LEU A 59 1.72 5.01 13.18
N VAL A 60 0.39 5.11 13.12
CA VAL A 60 -0.48 4.16 12.40
C VAL A 60 -0.14 4.15 10.92
N VAL A 61 0.03 5.31 10.29
CA VAL A 61 0.41 5.41 8.88
C VAL A 61 1.76 4.74 8.63
N ARG A 62 2.76 5.00 9.48
CA ARG A 62 4.08 4.36 9.36
C ARG A 62 3.99 2.83 9.50
N ALA A 63 3.19 2.35 10.46
CA ALA A 63 2.98 0.92 10.65
C ALA A 63 2.32 0.27 9.42
N LEU A 64 1.28 0.91 8.86
CA LEU A 64 0.60 0.42 7.65
C LEU A 64 1.53 0.36 6.44
N ILE A 65 2.37 1.38 6.25
CA ILE A 65 3.36 1.41 5.15
C ILE A 65 4.37 0.28 5.33
N LEU A 66 4.93 0.12 6.53
CA LEU A 66 5.92 -0.91 6.83
C LEU A 66 5.34 -2.31 6.61
N ASP A 67 4.13 -2.57 7.12
CA ASP A 67 3.43 -3.85 6.99
C ASP A 67 3.13 -4.17 5.51
N SER A 68 2.63 -3.19 4.75
CA SER A 68 2.42 -3.31 3.31
C SER A 68 3.70 -3.64 2.55
N LEU A 69 4.79 -2.98 2.91
CA LEU A 69 6.10 -3.21 2.30
C LEU A 69 6.58 -4.63 2.59
N ILE A 70 6.44 -5.11 3.83
CA ILE A 70 6.82 -6.48 4.21
C ILE A 70 6.00 -7.51 3.43
N VAL A 71 4.68 -7.33 3.33
CA VAL A 71 3.80 -8.25 2.58
C VAL A 71 4.15 -8.27 1.10
N LEU A 72 4.40 -7.10 0.50
CA LEU A 72 4.83 -7.00 -0.89
C LEU A 72 6.22 -7.59 -1.12
N ALA A 73 7.16 -7.38 -0.20
CA ALA A 73 8.51 -7.94 -0.26
C ALA A 73 8.45 -9.48 -0.17
N LEU A 74 7.67 -10.04 0.76
CA LEU A 74 7.49 -11.48 0.90
C LEU A 74 6.85 -12.08 -0.37
N TYR A 75 5.86 -11.40 -0.94
CA TYR A 75 5.24 -11.81 -2.19
C TYR A 75 6.23 -11.78 -3.37
N ALA A 76 7.03 -10.71 -3.49
CA ALA A 76 8.06 -10.56 -4.51
C ALA A 76 9.13 -11.65 -4.39
N LEU A 77 9.59 -11.96 -3.17
CA LEU A 77 10.56 -13.03 -2.91
C LEU A 77 10.01 -14.42 -3.29
N ARG A 78 8.74 -14.71 -3.01
CA ARG A 78 8.09 -15.97 -3.41
C ARG A 78 7.91 -16.08 -4.92
N ARG A 79 7.69 -14.97 -5.62
CA ARG A 79 7.56 -14.92 -7.09
C ARG A 79 8.84 -14.51 -7.81
N ARG A 80 9.99 -14.50 -7.14
CA ARG A 80 11.26 -14.04 -7.71
C ARG A 80 11.59 -14.67 -9.06
N LYS A 81 11.30 -15.96 -9.26
CA LYS A 81 11.53 -16.66 -10.53
C LYS A 81 10.62 -16.16 -11.66
N ALA A 82 9.34 -15.88 -11.36
CA ALA A 82 8.39 -15.38 -12.34
C ALA A 82 8.65 -13.90 -12.69
N ILE A 83 9.05 -13.10 -11.70
CA ILE A 83 9.43 -11.70 -11.90
C ILE A 83 10.72 -11.60 -12.71
N LEU A 84 11.73 -12.43 -12.40
CA LEU A 84 12.97 -12.50 -13.19
C LEU A 84 12.71 -13.01 -14.60
N ALA A 85 11.82 -13.99 -14.80
CA ALA A 85 11.43 -14.44 -16.13
C ALA A 85 10.75 -13.32 -16.94
N PHE A 86 9.81 -12.60 -16.34
CA PHE A 86 9.14 -11.45 -16.97
C PHE A 86 10.10 -10.29 -17.29
N LEU A 87 11.03 -9.98 -16.37
CA LEU A 87 12.08 -8.99 -16.63
C LEU A 87 13.00 -9.47 -17.75
N ARG A 88 13.40 -10.74 -17.75
CA ARG A 88 14.27 -11.32 -18.78
C ARG A 88 13.61 -11.30 -20.15
N GLU A 89 12.33 -11.64 -20.26
CA GLU A 89 11.57 -11.48 -21.51
C GLU A 89 11.57 -10.04 -22.01
N ARG A 90 11.33 -9.05 -21.13
CA ARG A 90 11.36 -7.63 -21.54
C ARG A 90 12.75 -7.14 -21.95
N TYR A 91 13.80 -7.59 -21.27
CA TYR A 91 15.18 -7.24 -21.65
C TYR A 91 15.60 -7.95 -22.95
N SER A 92 15.25 -9.23 -23.14
CA SER A 92 15.54 -9.98 -24.36
C SER A 92 14.78 -9.45 -25.57
N SER A 93 13.50 -9.09 -25.43
CA SER A 93 12.73 -8.46 -26.52
C SER A 93 13.23 -7.06 -26.88
N ARG A 94 13.79 -6.31 -25.94
CA ARG A 94 14.38 -4.99 -26.24
C ARG A 94 15.73 -5.12 -26.94
N ASN A 95 16.50 -6.16 -26.62
CA ASN A 95 17.78 -6.45 -27.28
C ASN A 95 17.57 -6.99 -28.70
N SER A 96 16.56 -7.84 -28.94
CA SER A 96 16.27 -8.38 -30.28
C SER A 96 15.82 -7.29 -31.26
N VAL A 97 14.98 -6.35 -30.84
CA VAL A 97 14.54 -5.20 -31.67
C VAL A 97 15.71 -4.27 -32.02
N SER A 98 16.67 -4.10 -31.11
CA SER A 98 17.87 -3.28 -31.37
C SER A 98 18.83 -3.93 -32.37
N LEU A 99 18.98 -5.26 -32.35
CA LEU A 99 19.87 -5.98 -33.28
C LEU A 99 19.30 -6.02 -34.70
N ASP A 100 17.98 -6.23 -34.85
CA ASP A 100 17.30 -6.15 -36.15
C ASP A 100 17.40 -4.75 -36.79
N SER A 101 17.41 -3.69 -35.96
CA SER A 101 17.56 -2.32 -36.44
C SER A 101 19.00 -1.98 -36.86
N LEU A 102 20.00 -2.63 -36.27
CA LEU A 102 21.42 -2.49 -36.65
C LEU A 102 21.76 -3.29 -37.91
N SER A 103 21.09 -4.43 -38.12
CA SER A 103 21.24 -5.28 -39.31
C SER A 103 20.67 -4.66 -40.60
N LYS A 104 19.84 -3.62 -40.50
CA LYS A 104 19.18 -2.95 -41.63
C LYS A 104 19.80 -1.61 -42.02
N ALA A 105 20.87 -1.18 -41.36
CA ALA A 105 21.59 0.03 -41.76
C ALA A 105 22.39 -0.25 -43.06
N PRO A 106 22.18 0.51 -44.15
CA PRO A 106 22.85 0.33 -45.43
C PRO A 106 24.33 0.73 -45.42
#